data_AF-A0A2T6BEV8-F1
#
_entry.id   AF-A0A2T6BEV8-F1
#
_cell.length_a   1.000
_cell.length_b   1.000
_cell.length_c   1.000
_cell.angle_alpha   90.00
_cell.angle_beta   90.00
_cell.angle_gamma   90.00
#
_symmetry.space_group_name_H-M   'P 1'
#
loop_
_entity.id
_entity.type
_entity.pdbx_description
1 polymer ?
#
loop_
_entity_poly.entity_id
_entity_poly.type
_entity_poly.pdbx_seq_one_letter_code
_entity_poly.pdbx_strand_id
1 'polypeptide(L)'
;MNIQSDQTGLTMAPTPTGTHAGYMPGFGNDFETEALPGALPQGMNSPQKVNYGLYGEQLSGTAFTAPSHQNERTWCYRIRPSVKHTHRFEKIELPYWKSAPHIDPDVVSLGQYRWDPVPHGDGALTWLTGMRTMTTAGDVNTQVGMASHIYLVTASMVDSYFYSADSELLVVPQEGRLRFCTELGVIDIEPQEIAILPRGLVYRVEVLDGPCRGFVCENYGQKFALPGRGPIGANCMANRRDFKTPVAAFEDRDAASTVTVKWAGQFHETKIGHSPLDVVAWHGNYAPCKYDLRTYCPVGAVLFDHPDPSIFTVLTAPSGVEGTANIDFVLFRDRWMVAEDTFRPPWYHKNVMSELMGNIYGIYDAKPKGFVPGGMSLHNMMLPHGPDKNAFEGASNADLKAEKLADTMSFMFETRFPQHLTAFAAKEAPLQDDYIDCWTDLEKKFDGTPGKK
;
A
#
# COMPACT_ATOMS: atom_id res chain seq x y z
N MET A 1 -17.88 23.54 -28.74
CA MET A 1 -17.16 23.98 -27.53
C MET A 1 -16.62 25.38 -27.82
N ASN A 2 -16.69 26.32 -26.88
CA ASN A 2 -16.05 27.63 -27.06
C ASN A 2 -14.53 27.41 -27.04
N ILE A 3 -13.82 27.84 -28.09
CA ILE A 3 -12.35 27.76 -28.13
C ILE A 3 -11.86 29.07 -27.51
N GLN A 4 -11.08 28.98 -26.43
CA GLN A 4 -10.49 30.15 -25.80
C GLN A 4 -9.67 30.90 -26.86
N SER A 5 -10.02 32.16 -27.14
CA SER A 5 -9.30 32.97 -28.11
C SER A 5 -7.86 33.22 -27.64
N ASP A 6 -6.96 33.46 -28.61
CA ASP A 6 -5.57 33.77 -28.33
C ASP A 6 -5.47 34.90 -27.29
N GLN A 7 -4.89 34.57 -26.12
CA GLN A 7 -4.74 35.51 -25.03
C GLN A 7 -3.52 36.39 -25.28
N THR A 8 -3.74 37.60 -25.81
CA THR A 8 -2.67 38.58 -25.98
C THR A 8 -2.01 38.90 -24.64
N GLY A 9 -0.70 38.67 -24.52
CA GLY A 9 0.09 39.00 -23.34
C GLY A 9 0.12 37.94 -22.23
N LEU A 10 -0.53 36.78 -22.41
CA LEU A 10 -0.46 35.66 -21.47
C LEU A 10 0.23 34.46 -22.11
N THR A 11 1.20 33.87 -21.41
CA THR A 11 1.84 32.61 -21.82
C THR A 11 1.08 31.45 -21.20
N MET A 12 0.42 30.65 -22.05
CA MET A 12 -0.30 29.45 -21.62
C MET A 12 0.65 28.27 -21.46
N ALA A 13 0.29 27.32 -20.58
CA ALA A 13 1.02 26.06 -20.46
C ALA A 13 0.95 25.29 -21.80
N PRO A 14 2.06 24.66 -22.24
CA PRO A 14 2.12 24.00 -23.55
C PRO A 14 1.40 22.65 -23.58
N THR A 15 1.12 22.03 -22.43
CA THR A 15 0.50 20.70 -22.32
C THR A 15 -0.66 20.69 -21.32
N PRO A 16 -1.77 20.01 -21.62
CA PRO A 16 -2.89 19.87 -20.70
C PRO A 16 -2.67 18.79 -19.62
N THR A 17 -1.81 17.80 -19.88
CA THR A 17 -1.69 16.55 -19.10
C THR A 17 -0.68 16.59 -17.94
N GLY A 18 -0.34 17.78 -17.44
CA GLY A 18 0.50 17.95 -16.25
C GLY A 18 2.01 17.89 -16.52
N THR A 19 2.80 17.81 -15.43
CA THR A 19 4.26 17.97 -15.44
C THR A 19 5.05 16.65 -15.42
N HIS A 20 4.37 15.50 -15.42
CA HIS A 20 5.00 14.18 -15.32
C HIS A 20 4.62 13.33 -16.52
N ALA A 21 5.61 12.89 -17.30
CA ALA A 21 5.35 12.03 -18.45
C ALA A 21 4.67 10.72 -18.01
N GLY A 22 3.58 10.36 -18.68
CA GLY A 22 2.84 9.13 -18.41
C GLY A 22 1.92 9.17 -17.18
N TYR A 23 1.87 10.29 -16.43
CA TYR A 23 1.09 10.38 -15.20
C TYR A 23 0.34 11.70 -15.03
N MET A 24 -0.84 11.62 -14.43
CA MET A 24 -1.66 12.73 -13.99
C MET A 24 -1.54 12.89 -12.45
N PRO A 25 -1.09 14.05 -11.94
CA PRO A 25 -0.96 14.28 -10.51
C PRO A 25 -2.29 14.62 -9.82
N GLY A 26 -2.49 14.16 -8.59
CA GLY A 26 -3.58 14.58 -7.71
C GLY A 26 -4.40 13.43 -7.11
N PHE A 27 -4.20 13.14 -5.83
CA PHE A 27 -4.94 12.10 -5.11
C PHE A 27 -6.46 12.37 -5.07
N GLY A 28 -7.22 11.47 -5.68
CA GLY A 28 -8.69 11.50 -5.71
C GLY A 28 -9.29 12.50 -6.71
N ASN A 29 -8.50 13.01 -7.66
CA ASN A 29 -9.04 13.84 -8.73
C ASN A 29 -10.02 13.05 -9.62
N ASP A 30 -10.94 13.76 -10.26
CA ASP A 30 -11.67 13.24 -11.42
C ASP A 30 -10.81 13.51 -12.67
N PHE A 31 -10.19 12.46 -13.19
CA PHE A 31 -9.26 12.52 -14.30
C PHE A 31 -9.98 12.25 -15.63
N GLU A 32 -9.43 12.78 -16.72
CA GLU A 32 -9.81 12.47 -18.09
C GLU A 32 -8.55 12.18 -18.89
N THR A 33 -8.48 11.01 -19.53
CA THR A 33 -7.34 10.64 -20.39
C THR A 33 -7.79 9.77 -21.55
N GLU A 34 -7.17 9.97 -22.70
CA GLU A 34 -7.41 9.18 -23.90
C GLU A 34 -6.10 8.88 -24.64
N ALA A 35 -5.92 7.64 -25.07
CA ALA A 35 -4.80 7.24 -25.90
C ALA A 35 -5.02 7.58 -27.39
N LEU A 36 -6.28 7.75 -27.80
CA LEU A 36 -6.67 8.14 -29.16
C LEU A 36 -7.54 9.41 -29.12
N PRO A 37 -7.32 10.39 -30.02
CA PRO A 37 -8.04 11.67 -29.99
C PRO A 37 -9.56 11.54 -30.11
N GLY A 38 -10.31 12.12 -29.17
CA GLY A 38 -11.77 12.09 -29.14
C GLY A 38 -12.35 10.72 -28.82
N ALA A 39 -11.60 9.83 -28.18
CA ALA A 39 -12.11 8.57 -27.67
C ALA A 39 -13.05 8.80 -26.47
N LEU A 40 -12.81 9.84 -25.66
CA LEU A 40 -13.75 10.28 -24.62
C LEU A 40 -14.97 10.98 -25.23
N PRO A 41 -16.20 10.46 -25.02
CA PRO A 41 -17.42 11.15 -25.39
C PRO A 41 -17.55 12.49 -24.65
N GLN A 42 -18.05 13.50 -25.36
CA GLN A 42 -18.16 14.87 -24.83
C GLN A 42 -19.57 15.15 -24.34
N GLY A 43 -19.70 15.56 -23.08
CA GLY A 43 -20.98 15.98 -22.47
C GLY A 43 -21.95 14.83 -22.11
N MET A 44 -21.51 13.57 -22.18
CA MET A 44 -22.29 12.39 -21.81
C MET A 44 -21.37 11.19 -21.56
N ASN A 45 -21.80 10.21 -20.75
CA ASN A 45 -20.99 9.01 -20.50
C ASN A 45 -21.36 7.84 -21.44
N SER A 46 -22.62 7.75 -21.88
CA SER A 46 -23.17 6.59 -22.61
C SER A 46 -23.80 7.01 -23.94
N PRO A 47 -23.01 7.47 -24.93
CA PRO A 47 -23.54 7.76 -26.27
C PRO A 47 -24.06 6.47 -26.92
N GLN A 48 -25.03 6.61 -27.84
CA GLN A 48 -25.53 5.47 -28.61
C GLN A 48 -24.42 4.78 -29.42
N LYS A 49 -23.44 5.57 -29.88
CA LYS A 49 -22.25 5.10 -30.59
C LYS A 49 -21.05 5.80 -29.98
N VAL A 50 -20.23 5.06 -29.23
CA VAL A 50 -18.94 5.57 -28.75
C VAL A 50 -18.01 5.72 -29.96
N ASN A 51 -17.17 6.75 -29.97
CA ASN A 51 -16.16 6.90 -31.02
C ASN A 51 -15.27 5.65 -31.09
N TYR A 52 -14.73 5.36 -32.27
CA TYR A 52 -13.98 4.13 -32.57
C TYR A 52 -14.77 2.81 -32.40
N GLY A 53 -16.08 2.87 -32.15
CA GLY A 53 -16.89 1.67 -31.91
C GLY A 53 -16.62 1.01 -30.56
N LEU A 54 -16.05 1.76 -29.61
CA LEU A 54 -15.73 1.27 -28.27
C LEU A 54 -17.01 0.95 -27.46
N TYR A 55 -16.83 0.20 -26.39
CA TYR A 55 -17.84 -0.05 -25.37
C TYR A 55 -17.62 0.88 -24.20
N GLY A 56 -18.67 1.64 -23.83
CA GLY A 56 -18.69 2.38 -22.57
C GLY A 56 -19.04 1.45 -21.42
N GLU A 57 -18.19 1.41 -20.40
CA GLU A 57 -18.33 0.55 -19.23
C GLU A 57 -18.00 1.34 -17.96
N GLN A 58 -18.67 1.05 -16.84
CA GLN A 58 -18.39 1.73 -15.58
C GLN A 58 -17.86 0.75 -14.54
N LEU A 59 -16.68 1.03 -14.01
CA LEU A 59 -16.16 0.43 -12.78
C LEU A 59 -16.62 1.28 -11.60
N SER A 60 -17.46 0.72 -10.72
CA SER A 60 -17.97 1.41 -9.53
C SER A 60 -17.18 0.97 -8.30
N GLY A 61 -16.41 1.90 -7.72
CA GLY A 61 -15.59 1.64 -6.53
C GLY A 61 -16.36 1.76 -5.21
N THR A 62 -17.50 2.46 -5.24
CA THR A 62 -18.39 2.64 -4.09
C THR A 62 -19.85 2.36 -4.45
N ALA A 63 -20.72 2.24 -3.44
CA ALA A 63 -22.16 2.26 -3.66
C ALA A 63 -22.60 3.56 -4.38
N PHE A 64 -23.61 3.48 -5.25
CA PHE A 64 -24.05 4.63 -6.04
C PHE A 64 -24.49 5.84 -5.22
N THR A 65 -25.00 5.60 -4.01
CA THR A 65 -25.47 6.63 -3.07
C THR A 65 -24.41 7.07 -2.07
N ALA A 66 -23.15 6.66 -2.24
CA ALA A 66 -22.05 7.20 -1.44
C ALA A 66 -22.05 8.74 -1.53
N PRO A 67 -21.78 9.45 -0.40
CA PRO A 67 -21.70 10.90 -0.41
C PRO A 67 -20.80 11.41 -1.53
N SER A 68 -21.15 12.53 -2.18
CA SER A 68 -20.45 12.99 -3.39
C SER A 68 -18.93 13.12 -3.25
N HIS A 69 -18.44 13.50 -2.07
CA HIS A 69 -17.01 13.63 -1.76
C HIS A 69 -16.29 12.29 -1.49
N GLN A 70 -17.04 11.19 -1.43
CA GLN A 70 -16.58 9.81 -1.23
C GLN A 70 -16.97 8.89 -2.40
N ASN A 71 -17.83 9.36 -3.31
CA ASN A 71 -18.32 8.56 -4.42
C ASN A 71 -17.21 8.34 -5.45
N GLU A 72 -16.92 7.08 -5.75
CA GLU A 72 -15.84 6.73 -6.66
C GLU A 72 -16.28 5.80 -7.77
N ARG A 73 -15.93 6.20 -8.98
CA ARG A 73 -16.25 5.51 -10.22
C ARG A 73 -15.26 5.90 -11.30
N THR A 74 -15.10 4.99 -12.26
CA THR A 74 -14.37 5.24 -13.50
C THR A 74 -15.19 4.70 -14.67
N TRP A 75 -15.37 5.54 -15.68
CA TRP A 75 -15.90 5.14 -16.98
C TRP A 75 -14.75 4.78 -17.90
N CYS A 76 -14.81 3.59 -18.47
CA CYS A 76 -13.86 3.03 -19.40
C CYS A 76 -14.50 2.98 -20.80
N TYR A 77 -13.73 3.36 -21.81
CA TYR A 77 -14.07 3.18 -23.22
C TYR A 77 -13.10 2.21 -23.84
N ARG A 78 -13.57 0.97 -24.01
CA ARG A 78 -12.72 -0.20 -24.25
C ARG A 78 -13.10 -0.97 -25.51
N ILE A 79 -12.16 -1.77 -26.02
CA ILE A 79 -12.33 -2.51 -27.29
C ILE A 79 -13.35 -3.64 -27.12
N ARG A 80 -13.28 -4.43 -26.05
CA ARG A 80 -14.25 -5.48 -25.71
C ARG A 80 -14.73 -5.26 -24.27
N PRO A 81 -16.04 -5.41 -23.96
CA PRO A 81 -16.55 -5.20 -22.60
C PRO A 81 -16.06 -6.29 -21.65
N SER A 82 -15.96 -6.00 -20.34
CA SER A 82 -15.48 -6.93 -19.29
C SER A 82 -16.22 -8.26 -19.24
N VAL A 83 -17.49 -8.27 -19.65
CA VAL A 83 -18.29 -9.51 -19.77
C VAL A 83 -17.71 -10.50 -20.80
N LYS A 84 -16.77 -10.07 -21.65
CA LYS A 84 -15.97 -10.92 -22.55
C LYS A 84 -14.59 -11.29 -21.97
N HIS A 85 -14.17 -10.67 -20.87
CA HIS A 85 -12.93 -11.02 -20.14
C HIS A 85 -13.15 -12.14 -19.10
N THR A 86 -14.40 -12.58 -18.92
CA THR A 86 -14.75 -13.68 -18.03
C THR A 86 -15.57 -14.76 -18.74
N HIS A 87 -15.30 -16.03 -18.45
CA HIS A 87 -16.14 -17.15 -18.90
C HIS A 87 -16.46 -18.09 -17.72
N ARG A 88 -16.43 -19.41 -17.94
CA ARG A 88 -16.53 -20.38 -16.84
C ARG A 88 -15.24 -20.32 -16.04
N PHE A 89 -15.38 -20.28 -14.72
CA PHE A 89 -14.27 -20.25 -13.79
C PHE A 89 -13.93 -21.67 -13.32
N GLU A 90 -12.64 -21.95 -13.23
CA GLU A 90 -12.08 -23.14 -12.59
C GLU A 90 -11.34 -22.71 -11.33
N LYS A 91 -11.55 -23.41 -10.22
CA LYS A 91 -10.84 -23.11 -8.98
C LYS A 91 -9.37 -23.48 -9.14
N ILE A 92 -8.48 -22.60 -8.69
CA ILE A 92 -7.03 -22.86 -8.61
C ILE A 92 -6.55 -22.67 -7.17
N GLU A 93 -5.41 -23.25 -6.83
CA GLU A 93 -4.83 -23.15 -5.50
C GLU A 93 -3.59 -22.26 -5.51
N LEU A 94 -3.58 -21.24 -4.66
CA LEU A 94 -2.40 -20.45 -4.31
C LEU A 94 -2.15 -20.63 -2.81
N PRO A 95 -1.44 -21.69 -2.40
CA PRO A 95 -1.45 -22.16 -1.02
C PRO A 95 -0.91 -21.15 -0.01
N TYR A 96 -0.04 -20.25 -0.43
CA TYR A 96 0.58 -19.24 0.42
C TYR A 96 -0.14 -17.88 0.44
N TRP A 97 -1.16 -17.67 -0.40
CA TRP A 97 -1.95 -16.44 -0.39
C TRP A 97 -3.26 -16.70 0.36
N LYS A 98 -3.30 -16.33 1.63
CA LYS A 98 -4.44 -16.50 2.54
C LYS A 98 -5.21 -15.20 2.70
N SER A 99 -6.42 -15.29 3.25
CA SER A 99 -7.26 -14.15 3.61
C SER A 99 -7.91 -14.36 4.96
N ALA A 100 -8.26 -13.26 5.62
CA ALA A 100 -8.98 -13.35 6.88
C ALA A 100 -10.43 -13.83 6.66
N PRO A 101 -11.01 -14.61 7.59
CA PRO A 101 -10.38 -15.13 8.79
C PRO A 101 -9.50 -16.35 8.47
N HIS A 102 -8.25 -16.33 8.95
CA HIS A 102 -7.36 -17.49 8.90
C HIS A 102 -6.71 -17.67 10.27
N ILE A 103 -7.36 -18.50 11.10
CA ILE A 103 -6.89 -18.83 12.45
C ILE A 103 -6.47 -20.29 12.43
N ASP A 104 -5.16 -20.53 12.44
CA ASP A 104 -4.60 -21.87 12.54
C ASP A 104 -4.52 -22.27 14.03
N PRO A 105 -5.23 -23.33 14.48
CA PRO A 105 -5.22 -23.74 15.88
C PRO A 105 -3.84 -24.25 16.35
N ASP A 106 -2.96 -24.64 15.42
CA ASP A 106 -1.62 -25.12 15.70
C ASP A 106 -0.57 -23.99 15.64
N VAL A 107 -1.01 -22.73 15.54
CA VAL A 107 -0.15 -21.54 15.50
C VAL A 107 -0.53 -20.58 16.62
N VAL A 108 0.43 -20.31 17.50
CA VAL A 108 0.27 -19.28 18.53
C VAL A 108 0.47 -17.92 17.86
N SER A 109 -0.57 -17.09 17.86
CA SER A 109 -0.50 -15.71 17.34
C SER A 109 -0.26 -14.65 18.42
N LEU A 110 -0.29 -15.07 19.68
CA LEU A 110 -0.06 -14.20 20.84
C LEU A 110 1.44 -14.13 21.13
N GLY A 111 2.07 -13.02 20.74
CA GLY A 111 3.49 -12.77 21.02
C GLY A 111 4.01 -11.52 20.33
N GLN A 112 5.25 -11.17 20.64
CA GLN A 112 6.07 -10.24 19.87
C GLN A 112 6.93 -11.05 18.90
N TYR A 113 6.76 -10.82 17.60
CA TYR A 113 7.47 -11.56 16.56
C TYR A 113 8.35 -10.63 15.74
N ARG A 114 9.47 -11.16 15.26
CA ARG A 114 10.34 -10.49 14.30
C ARG A 114 10.89 -11.51 13.32
N TRP A 115 10.91 -11.14 12.06
CA TRP A 115 11.40 -11.97 10.96
C TRP A 115 12.53 -11.26 10.25
N ASP A 116 13.55 -12.04 9.89
CA ASP A 116 14.53 -11.64 8.89
C ASP A 116 13.87 -11.53 7.50
N PRO A 117 14.54 -10.92 6.51
CA PRO A 117 14.04 -10.88 5.14
C PRO A 117 13.80 -12.30 4.60
N VAL A 118 12.60 -12.56 4.08
CA VAL A 118 12.31 -13.83 3.41
C VAL A 118 13.19 -13.94 2.17
N PRO A 119 14.04 -14.98 2.05
CA PRO A 119 14.96 -15.10 0.93
C PRO A 119 14.22 -15.45 -0.36
N HIS A 120 14.79 -15.04 -1.50
CA HIS A 120 14.40 -15.61 -2.79
C HIS A 120 14.82 -17.09 -2.84
N GLY A 121 13.98 -17.93 -3.45
CA GLY A 121 14.35 -19.30 -3.80
C GLY A 121 14.77 -19.41 -5.27
N ASP A 122 15.15 -20.62 -5.68
CA ASP A 122 15.58 -20.90 -7.07
C ASP A 122 14.41 -20.99 -8.08
N GLY A 123 13.17 -21.10 -7.58
CA GLY A 123 11.97 -21.24 -8.41
C GLY A 123 11.50 -19.93 -9.05
N ALA A 124 10.98 -20.02 -10.27
CA ALA A 124 10.29 -18.90 -10.90
C ALA A 124 8.94 -18.63 -10.20
N LEU A 125 8.78 -17.41 -9.67
CA LEU A 125 7.59 -16.96 -8.97
C LEU A 125 7.02 -15.73 -9.67
N THR A 126 5.73 -15.79 -10.02
CA THR A 126 4.98 -14.64 -10.54
C THR A 126 4.34 -13.89 -9.37
N TRP A 127 3.67 -12.77 -9.65
CA TRP A 127 2.88 -12.06 -8.63
C TRP A 127 1.88 -12.96 -7.88
N LEU A 128 1.29 -13.94 -8.56
CA LEU A 128 0.31 -14.86 -7.97
C LEU A 128 0.96 -15.94 -7.11
N THR A 129 1.97 -16.62 -7.65
CA THR A 129 2.62 -17.75 -6.96
C THR A 129 3.66 -17.29 -5.92
N GLY A 130 4.10 -16.04 -6.04
CA GLY A 130 5.10 -15.40 -5.19
C GLY A 130 4.57 -14.79 -3.90
N MET A 131 3.26 -14.70 -3.72
CA MET A 131 2.68 -14.11 -2.51
C MET A 131 2.87 -15.04 -1.29
N ARG A 132 3.23 -14.46 -0.15
CA ARG A 132 3.38 -15.12 1.15
C ARG A 132 2.63 -14.32 2.20
N THR A 133 1.44 -14.79 2.58
CA THR A 133 0.66 -14.15 3.64
C THR A 133 1.33 -14.36 4.99
N MET A 134 1.68 -13.26 5.65
CA MET A 134 2.31 -13.26 6.97
C MET A 134 1.24 -13.30 8.06
N THR A 135 0.29 -12.37 7.98
CA THR A 135 -0.77 -12.23 8.97
C THR A 135 -2.12 -11.98 8.31
N THR A 136 -3.19 -12.36 8.99
CA THR A 136 -4.58 -12.02 8.63
C THR A 136 -5.32 -11.41 9.81
N ALA A 137 -6.22 -10.47 9.56
CA ALA A 137 -7.02 -9.81 10.58
C ALA A 137 -8.40 -9.44 10.02
N GLY A 138 -9.48 -9.67 10.77
CA GLY A 138 -10.85 -9.42 10.32
C GLY A 138 -11.45 -10.56 9.50
N ASP A 139 -12.26 -10.22 8.49
CA ASP A 139 -12.99 -11.19 7.65
C ASP A 139 -13.33 -10.59 6.28
N VAL A 140 -12.88 -11.28 5.24
CA VAL A 140 -13.08 -10.88 3.84
C VAL A 140 -14.55 -10.88 3.43
N ASN A 141 -15.39 -11.77 3.98
CA ASN A 141 -16.81 -11.88 3.62
C ASN A 141 -17.63 -10.72 4.16
N THR A 142 -17.22 -10.19 5.32
CA THR A 142 -17.82 -9.00 5.93
C THR A 142 -17.13 -7.72 5.51
N GLN A 143 -16.10 -7.80 4.65
CA GLN A 143 -15.35 -6.67 4.11
C GLN A 143 -14.79 -5.78 5.22
N VAL A 144 -14.09 -6.39 6.19
CA VAL A 144 -13.41 -5.69 7.28
C VAL A 144 -12.05 -6.30 7.56
N GLY A 145 -11.10 -5.48 7.99
CA GLY A 145 -9.74 -5.92 8.31
C GLY A 145 -8.82 -5.94 7.09
N MET A 146 -7.80 -6.78 7.17
CA MET A 146 -6.72 -6.87 6.18
C MET A 146 -6.01 -8.22 6.19
N ALA A 147 -5.17 -8.45 5.19
CA ALA A 147 -4.02 -9.36 5.31
C ALA A 147 -2.73 -8.62 4.95
N SER A 148 -1.64 -9.02 5.60
CA SER A 148 -0.29 -8.53 5.27
C SER A 148 0.49 -9.64 4.60
N HIS A 149 1.14 -9.31 3.49
CA HIS A 149 1.90 -10.25 2.67
C HIS A 149 3.33 -9.76 2.45
N ILE A 150 4.24 -10.70 2.26
CA ILE A 150 5.49 -10.49 1.52
C ILE A 150 5.28 -11.05 0.11
N TYR A 151 5.69 -10.34 -0.92
CA TYR A 151 5.80 -10.91 -2.26
C TYR A 151 7.25 -11.26 -2.60
N LEU A 152 7.43 -12.36 -3.32
CA LEU A 152 8.69 -12.77 -3.95
C LEU A 152 8.41 -13.01 -5.44
N VAL A 153 8.85 -12.10 -6.30
CA VAL A 153 8.54 -12.15 -7.74
C VAL A 153 9.83 -12.17 -8.54
N THR A 154 10.06 -13.26 -9.26
CA THR A 154 11.25 -13.50 -10.08
C THR A 154 10.92 -13.65 -11.56
N ALA A 155 9.64 -13.76 -11.92
CA ALA A 155 9.18 -13.87 -13.29
C ALA A 155 7.97 -12.94 -13.55
N SER A 156 7.98 -12.29 -14.71
CA SER A 156 6.82 -11.56 -15.22
C SER A 156 5.66 -12.51 -15.46
N MET A 157 4.44 -12.05 -15.21
CA MET A 157 3.26 -12.68 -15.78
C MET A 157 3.27 -12.44 -17.31
N VAL A 158 2.85 -13.42 -18.11
CA VAL A 158 2.75 -13.32 -19.58
C VAL A 158 1.41 -13.87 -19.99
N ASP A 159 0.60 -13.06 -20.67
CA ASP A 159 -0.78 -13.38 -21.07
C ASP A 159 -1.63 -13.94 -19.91
N SER A 160 -1.29 -13.52 -18.69
CA SER A 160 -1.96 -13.84 -17.45
C SER A 160 -2.24 -12.54 -16.72
N TYR A 161 -3.47 -12.39 -16.26
CA TYR A 161 -4.00 -11.18 -15.66
C TYR A 161 -4.68 -11.53 -14.36
N PHE A 162 -4.77 -10.55 -13.47
CA PHE A 162 -5.34 -10.73 -12.15
C PHE A 162 -6.19 -9.53 -11.75
N TYR A 163 -7.25 -9.80 -11.01
CA TYR A 163 -7.89 -8.79 -10.18
C TYR A 163 -8.39 -9.41 -8.88
N SER A 164 -8.50 -8.57 -7.85
CA SER A 164 -9.13 -8.94 -6.58
C SER A 164 -10.54 -8.39 -6.54
N ALA A 165 -11.53 -9.25 -6.38
CA ALA A 165 -12.89 -8.84 -6.00
C ALA A 165 -13.02 -8.54 -4.49
N ASP A 166 -12.02 -8.92 -3.71
CA ASP A 166 -12.04 -8.88 -2.25
C ASP A 166 -11.49 -7.56 -1.69
N SER A 167 -10.57 -6.92 -2.39
CA SER A 167 -9.64 -6.00 -1.75
C SER A 167 -9.05 -4.95 -2.66
N GLU A 168 -8.75 -3.80 -2.06
CA GLU A 168 -7.74 -2.86 -2.56
C GLU A 168 -6.37 -3.31 -2.08
N LEU A 169 -5.32 -3.16 -2.91
CA LEU A 169 -3.95 -3.50 -2.53
C LEU A 169 -3.09 -2.25 -2.38
N LEU A 170 -2.40 -2.14 -1.25
CA LEU A 170 -1.28 -1.22 -1.05
C LEU A 170 0.04 -1.99 -1.19
N VAL A 171 0.81 -1.69 -2.22
CA VAL A 171 2.09 -2.34 -2.55
C VAL A 171 3.26 -1.46 -2.11
N VAL A 172 4.21 -2.05 -1.39
CA VAL A 172 5.38 -1.37 -0.81
C VAL A 172 6.66 -2.14 -1.23
N PRO A 173 7.33 -1.77 -2.34
CA PRO A 173 8.55 -2.44 -2.78
C PRO A 173 9.73 -2.23 -1.84
N GLN A 174 10.59 -3.25 -1.75
CA GLN A 174 11.80 -3.24 -0.94
C GLN A 174 13.05 -3.58 -1.78
N GLU A 175 12.94 -4.52 -2.72
CA GLU A 175 14.00 -4.96 -3.63
C GLU A 175 13.42 -5.10 -5.04
N GLY A 176 14.21 -4.73 -6.05
CA GLY A 176 13.83 -4.84 -7.46
C GLY A 176 12.79 -3.79 -7.91
N ARG A 177 12.46 -3.80 -9.20
CA ARG A 177 11.48 -2.87 -9.82
C ARG A 177 10.40 -3.65 -10.55
N LEU A 178 9.15 -3.26 -10.30
CA LEU A 178 7.97 -3.89 -10.88
C LEU A 178 7.22 -2.90 -11.76
N ARG A 179 6.54 -3.43 -12.78
CA ARG A 179 5.58 -2.71 -13.61
C ARG A 179 4.20 -3.34 -13.49
N PHE A 180 3.21 -2.52 -13.17
CA PHE A 180 1.79 -2.87 -13.15
C PHE A 180 1.15 -2.35 -14.42
N CYS A 181 0.90 -3.24 -15.37
CA CYS A 181 0.09 -2.96 -16.55
C CYS A 181 -1.38 -3.14 -16.17
N THR A 182 -2.09 -2.05 -15.91
CA THR A 182 -3.49 -2.06 -15.44
C THR A 182 -4.44 -1.69 -16.58
N GLU A 183 -5.74 -1.94 -16.40
CA GLU A 183 -6.76 -1.45 -17.35
C GLU A 183 -6.69 0.06 -17.56
N LEU A 184 -6.25 0.83 -16.56
CA LEU A 184 -6.28 2.30 -16.61
C LEU A 184 -4.91 2.91 -16.97
N GLY A 185 -3.93 2.08 -17.35
CA GLY A 185 -2.59 2.52 -17.74
C GLY A 185 -1.48 1.80 -16.97
N VAL A 186 -0.25 2.30 -17.10
CA VAL A 186 0.96 1.61 -16.62
C VAL A 186 1.60 2.32 -15.44
N ILE A 187 1.85 1.57 -14.35
CA ILE A 187 2.56 2.06 -13.16
C ILE A 187 3.86 1.29 -12.98
N ASP A 188 5.00 1.98 -13.11
CA ASP A 188 6.29 1.44 -12.67
C ASP A 188 6.51 1.82 -11.20
N ILE A 189 7.01 0.90 -10.39
CA ILE A 189 7.36 1.17 -8.98
C ILE A 189 8.74 0.62 -8.63
N GLU A 190 9.44 1.38 -7.78
CA GLU A 190 10.74 1.03 -7.18
C GLU A 190 10.67 1.13 -5.64
N PRO A 191 11.67 0.63 -4.90
CA PRO A 191 11.75 0.84 -3.46
C PRO A 191 11.71 2.33 -3.11
N GLN A 192 11.12 2.66 -1.96
CA GLN A 192 10.78 4.04 -1.54
C GLN A 192 9.56 4.65 -2.25
N GLU A 193 8.91 3.94 -3.15
CA GLU A 193 7.58 4.29 -3.66
C GLU A 193 6.51 3.34 -3.11
N ILE A 194 5.25 3.69 -3.26
CA ILE A 194 4.10 2.80 -3.04
C ILE A 194 3.15 2.85 -4.24
N ALA A 195 2.35 1.81 -4.43
CA ALA A 195 1.21 1.83 -5.33
C ALA A 195 -0.08 1.38 -4.64
N ILE A 196 -1.20 1.99 -5.02
CA ILE A 196 -2.54 1.57 -4.65
C ILE A 196 -3.23 1.00 -5.88
N LEU A 197 -3.70 -0.24 -5.79
CA LEU A 197 -4.46 -0.93 -6.82
C LEU A 197 -5.91 -1.11 -6.35
N PRO A 198 -6.88 -0.42 -6.96
CA PRO A 198 -8.29 -0.51 -6.61
C PRO A 198 -8.85 -1.94 -6.72
N ARG A 199 -9.84 -2.25 -5.87
CA ARG A 199 -10.63 -3.47 -5.96
C ARG A 199 -11.29 -3.58 -7.33
N GLY A 200 -11.28 -4.77 -7.92
CA GLY A 200 -11.91 -5.05 -9.21
C GLY A 200 -11.09 -4.66 -10.43
N LEU A 201 -9.99 -3.92 -10.27
CA LEU A 201 -9.15 -3.49 -11.38
C LEU A 201 -8.30 -4.66 -11.90
N VAL A 202 -8.37 -4.95 -13.20
CA VAL A 202 -7.55 -5.97 -13.86
C VAL A 202 -6.15 -5.43 -14.14
N TYR A 203 -5.14 -6.24 -13.85
CA TYR A 203 -3.75 -5.93 -14.14
C TYR A 203 -2.89 -7.16 -14.40
N ARG A 204 -1.71 -6.91 -14.97
CA ARG A 204 -0.58 -7.83 -15.09
C ARG A 204 0.64 -7.21 -14.41
N VAL A 205 1.51 -8.04 -13.83
CA VAL A 205 2.77 -7.60 -13.22
C VAL A 205 3.97 -8.09 -14.03
N GLU A 206 4.88 -7.17 -14.33
CA GLU A 206 6.14 -7.39 -15.04
C GLU A 206 7.33 -7.08 -14.12
N VAL A 207 8.37 -7.91 -14.21
CA VAL A 207 9.66 -7.68 -13.55
C VAL A 207 10.53 -6.83 -14.48
N LEU A 208 10.79 -5.59 -14.09
CA LEU A 208 11.70 -4.70 -14.82
C LEU A 208 13.16 -4.94 -14.41
N ASP A 209 13.37 -5.22 -13.13
CA ASP A 209 14.69 -5.39 -12.51
C ASP A 209 14.56 -6.33 -11.31
N GLY A 210 14.97 -7.59 -11.49
CA GLY A 210 14.71 -8.67 -10.53
C GLY A 210 15.97 -9.17 -9.82
N PRO A 211 15.79 -10.01 -8.78
CA PRO A 211 14.52 -10.47 -8.23
C PRO A 211 13.80 -9.38 -7.42
N CYS A 212 12.47 -9.45 -7.32
CA CYS A 212 11.67 -8.42 -6.64
C CYS A 212 11.09 -8.94 -5.33
N ARG A 213 11.30 -8.21 -4.22
CA ARG A 213 10.68 -8.48 -2.91
C ARG A 213 10.05 -7.20 -2.37
N GLY A 214 8.95 -7.34 -1.64
CA GLY A 214 8.35 -6.24 -0.91
C GLY A 214 7.13 -6.69 -0.13
N PHE A 215 6.33 -5.73 0.31
CA PHE A 215 5.19 -5.95 1.17
C PHE A 215 3.89 -5.57 0.46
N VAL A 216 2.80 -6.24 0.83
CA VAL A 216 1.45 -5.86 0.38
C VAL A 216 0.52 -5.84 1.59
N CYS A 217 -0.20 -4.73 1.77
CA CYS A 217 -1.37 -4.68 2.62
C CYS A 217 -2.60 -4.89 1.74
N GLU A 218 -3.32 -5.98 1.97
CA GLU A 218 -4.58 -6.30 1.33
C GLU A 218 -5.74 -5.79 2.19
N ASN A 219 -6.39 -4.71 1.76
CA ASN A 219 -7.46 -4.04 2.50
C ASN A 219 -8.84 -4.56 2.07
N TYR A 220 -9.58 -5.21 2.99
CA TYR A 220 -10.94 -5.69 2.72
C TYR A 220 -12.01 -4.62 2.94
N GLY A 221 -11.67 -3.54 3.64
CA GLY A 221 -12.62 -2.56 4.13
C GLY A 221 -12.89 -1.41 3.19
N GLN A 222 -13.21 -0.26 3.79
CA GLN A 222 -13.19 1.01 3.10
C GLN A 222 -11.79 1.26 2.55
N LYS A 223 -11.70 1.81 1.34
CA LYS A 223 -10.44 2.13 0.67
C LYS A 223 -9.53 3.03 1.49
N PHE A 224 -8.27 3.10 1.10
CA PHE A 224 -7.33 4.09 1.58
C PHE A 224 -7.71 5.51 1.15
N ALA A 225 -7.55 6.44 2.08
CA ALA A 225 -7.70 7.87 1.92
C ALA A 225 -6.55 8.60 2.61
N LEU A 226 -6.40 9.90 2.33
CA LEU A 226 -5.49 10.75 3.10
C LEU A 226 -6.08 11.00 4.50
N PRO A 227 -5.26 10.99 5.56
CA PRO A 227 -5.74 11.23 6.91
C PRO A 227 -6.30 12.64 7.07
N GLY A 228 -7.24 12.80 8.00
CA GLY A 228 -7.61 14.11 8.51
C GLY A 228 -6.39 14.77 9.15
N ARG A 229 -6.06 15.99 8.74
CA ARG A 229 -4.83 16.68 9.19
C ARG A 229 -5.00 17.46 10.49
N GLY A 230 -6.23 17.66 10.95
CA GLY A 230 -6.52 18.40 12.17
C GLY A 230 -5.76 19.74 12.25
N PRO A 231 -5.10 20.05 13.37
CA PRO A 231 -4.33 21.29 13.55
C PRO A 231 -3.15 21.50 12.60
N ILE A 232 -2.65 20.45 11.91
CA ILE A 232 -1.61 20.61 10.88
C ILE A 232 -2.15 21.48 9.72
N GLY A 233 -3.46 21.45 9.48
CA GLY A 233 -4.14 22.31 8.53
C GLY A 233 -4.10 21.78 7.10
N ALA A 234 -3.85 22.67 6.14
CA ALA A 234 -4.09 22.38 4.72
C ALA A 234 -2.89 21.76 3.96
N ASN A 235 -1.74 21.56 4.61
CA ASN A 235 -0.49 21.09 3.98
C ASN A 235 0.27 20.10 4.88
N CYS A 236 1.44 19.64 4.43
CA CYS A 236 2.30 18.63 5.08
C CYS A 236 1.79 17.18 4.93
N MET A 237 2.53 16.23 5.53
CA MET A 237 2.32 14.80 5.40
C MET A 237 2.41 14.38 3.91
N ALA A 238 1.57 13.45 3.45
CA ALA A 238 1.46 13.12 2.05
C ALA A 238 0.62 14.19 1.32
N ASN A 239 1.24 14.95 0.43
CA ASN A 239 0.54 15.99 -0.33
C ASN A 239 -0.16 15.39 -1.55
N ARG A 240 -1.41 15.80 -1.78
CA ARG A 240 -2.26 15.27 -2.88
C ARG A 240 -1.58 15.31 -4.25
N ARG A 241 -0.83 16.38 -4.55
CA ARG A 241 -0.17 16.57 -5.86
C ARG A 241 0.90 15.53 -6.19
N ASP A 242 1.43 14.87 -5.17
CA ASP A 242 2.57 13.96 -5.30
C ASP A 242 2.11 12.52 -5.58
N PHE A 243 0.81 12.23 -5.45
CA PHE A 243 0.21 11.01 -5.99
C PHE A 243 0.02 11.12 -7.50
N LYS A 244 0.39 10.06 -8.21
CA LYS A 244 0.44 10.00 -9.68
C LYS A 244 -0.42 8.85 -10.18
N THR A 245 -1.42 9.15 -10.99
CA THR A 245 -2.30 8.17 -11.66
C THR A 245 -1.88 8.04 -13.13
N PRO A 246 -1.79 6.83 -13.70
CA PRO A 246 -1.28 6.66 -15.06
C PRO A 246 -2.22 7.27 -16.10
N VAL A 247 -1.67 7.70 -17.24
CA VAL A 247 -2.49 8.01 -18.43
C VAL A 247 -2.99 6.73 -19.09
N ALA A 248 -4.08 6.82 -19.86
CA ALA A 248 -4.63 5.68 -20.60
C ALA A 248 -3.57 5.03 -21.51
N ALA A 249 -3.50 3.70 -21.45
CA ALA A 249 -2.69 2.88 -22.33
C ALA A 249 -3.44 1.56 -22.56
N PHE A 250 -3.41 1.05 -23.79
CA PHE A 250 -4.18 -0.14 -24.16
C PHE A 250 -3.38 -1.08 -25.04
N GLU A 251 -3.78 -2.33 -25.04
CA GLU A 251 -3.34 -3.37 -25.96
C GLU A 251 -4.52 -3.77 -26.87
N ASP A 252 -4.28 -3.83 -28.18
CA ASP A 252 -5.19 -4.48 -29.12
C ASP A 252 -4.50 -5.72 -29.70
N ARG A 253 -4.66 -6.84 -29.00
CA ARG A 253 -4.09 -8.12 -29.42
C ARG A 253 -5.01 -9.28 -29.08
N ASP A 254 -5.14 -10.18 -30.06
CA ASP A 254 -5.72 -11.50 -29.86
C ASP A 254 -4.61 -12.45 -29.41
N ALA A 255 -4.74 -12.99 -28.20
CA ALA A 255 -3.77 -13.87 -27.56
C ALA A 255 -4.48 -14.76 -26.55
N ALA A 256 -4.23 -16.07 -26.60
CA ALA A 256 -4.75 -16.98 -25.59
C ALA A 256 -4.22 -16.56 -24.21
N SER A 257 -5.14 -16.15 -23.34
CA SER A 257 -4.79 -15.53 -22.05
C SER A 257 -5.60 -16.13 -20.91
N THR A 258 -5.13 -15.95 -19.67
CA THR A 258 -5.87 -16.28 -18.46
C THR A 258 -6.18 -15.05 -17.61
N VAL A 259 -7.35 -15.04 -16.98
CA VAL A 259 -7.73 -14.04 -15.98
C VAL A 259 -8.01 -14.78 -14.68
N THR A 260 -7.19 -14.51 -13.66
CA THR A 260 -7.40 -15.00 -12.31
C THR A 260 -8.15 -13.97 -11.49
N VAL A 261 -9.25 -14.38 -10.86
CA VAL A 261 -9.97 -13.59 -9.87
C VAL A 261 -9.73 -14.15 -8.47
N LYS A 262 -9.43 -13.27 -7.52
CA LYS A 262 -9.54 -13.57 -6.10
C LYS A 262 -10.94 -13.17 -5.62
N TRP A 263 -11.71 -14.13 -5.10
CA TRP A 263 -13.08 -13.93 -4.65
C TRP A 263 -13.34 -14.73 -3.37
N ALA A 264 -13.79 -14.05 -2.32
CA ALA A 264 -14.03 -14.58 -0.98
C ALA A 264 -12.84 -15.40 -0.43
N GLY A 265 -11.61 -14.91 -0.66
CA GLY A 265 -10.37 -15.58 -0.23
C GLY A 265 -9.97 -16.80 -1.07
N GLN A 266 -10.70 -17.11 -2.15
CA GLN A 266 -10.41 -18.20 -3.07
C GLN A 266 -9.95 -17.68 -4.43
N PHE A 267 -9.18 -18.48 -5.15
CA PHE A 267 -8.68 -18.13 -6.48
C PHE A 267 -9.38 -18.95 -7.55
N HIS A 268 -9.78 -18.27 -8.61
CA HIS A 268 -10.45 -18.87 -9.75
C HIS A 268 -9.87 -18.32 -11.04
N GLU A 269 -9.67 -19.18 -12.03
CA GLU A 269 -9.13 -18.81 -13.34
C GLU A 269 -10.17 -19.01 -14.43
N THR A 270 -10.15 -18.14 -15.43
CA THR A 270 -10.86 -18.34 -16.69
C THR A 270 -9.95 -18.03 -17.88
N LYS A 271 -10.32 -18.52 -19.06
CA LYS A 271 -9.53 -18.42 -20.29
C LYS A 271 -10.22 -17.51 -21.30
N ILE A 272 -9.46 -16.63 -21.93
CA ILE A 272 -9.92 -15.67 -22.94
C ILE A 272 -8.99 -15.67 -24.16
N GLY A 273 -9.43 -15.07 -25.27
CA GLY A 273 -8.71 -15.08 -26.54
C GLY A 273 -7.99 -13.77 -26.88
N HIS A 274 -7.88 -12.84 -25.93
CA HIS A 274 -7.42 -11.47 -26.14
C HIS A 274 -6.85 -10.87 -24.86
N SER A 275 -6.18 -9.72 -24.96
CA SER A 275 -5.81 -8.93 -23.78
C SER A 275 -7.02 -8.23 -23.15
N PRO A 276 -7.21 -8.29 -21.81
CA PRO A 276 -8.20 -7.49 -21.10
C PRO A 276 -7.73 -6.06 -20.82
N LEU A 277 -6.47 -5.72 -21.11
CA LEU A 277 -5.94 -4.36 -20.92
C LEU A 277 -6.24 -3.50 -22.15
N ASP A 278 -7.53 -3.36 -22.47
CA ASP A 278 -8.02 -2.86 -23.76
C ASP A 278 -8.83 -1.55 -23.64
N VAL A 279 -8.57 -0.75 -22.59
CA VAL A 279 -9.21 0.55 -22.34
C VAL A 279 -8.45 1.67 -23.05
N VAL A 280 -9.03 2.16 -24.15
CA VAL A 280 -8.44 3.20 -25.00
C VAL A 280 -8.51 4.57 -24.33
N ALA A 281 -9.57 4.84 -23.59
CA ALA A 281 -9.77 6.07 -22.85
C ALA A 281 -10.59 5.81 -21.59
N TRP A 282 -10.38 6.64 -20.57
CA TRP A 282 -11.17 6.56 -19.35
C TRP A 282 -11.28 7.92 -18.67
N HIS A 283 -12.34 8.10 -17.90
CA HIS A 283 -12.48 9.24 -17.00
C HIS A 283 -13.11 8.84 -15.67
N GLY A 284 -12.74 9.54 -14.60
CA GLY A 284 -13.23 9.30 -13.26
C GLY A 284 -12.17 9.39 -12.18
N ASN A 285 -12.52 8.95 -10.98
CA ASN A 285 -11.73 9.11 -9.76
C ASN A 285 -11.40 7.77 -9.07
N TYR A 286 -11.79 6.64 -9.65
CA TYR A 286 -11.47 5.30 -9.14
C TYR A 286 -10.36 4.66 -9.98
N ALA A 287 -9.11 5.02 -9.71
CA ALA A 287 -7.97 4.67 -10.53
C ALA A 287 -6.76 4.26 -9.68
N PRO A 288 -5.84 3.45 -10.22
CA PRO A 288 -4.62 3.13 -9.50
C PRO A 288 -3.73 4.37 -9.42
N CYS A 289 -2.89 4.44 -8.40
CA CYS A 289 -1.92 5.52 -8.28
C CYS A 289 -0.64 5.04 -7.61
N LYS A 290 0.44 5.80 -7.81
CA LYS A 290 1.69 5.65 -7.07
C LYS A 290 2.03 6.92 -6.29
N TYR A 291 2.87 6.76 -5.28
CA TYR A 291 3.38 7.86 -4.46
C TYR A 291 4.84 7.63 -4.09
N ASP A 292 5.66 8.66 -4.21
CA ASP A 292 7.06 8.62 -3.80
C ASP A 292 7.16 9.03 -2.32
N LEU A 293 7.51 8.06 -1.45
CA LEU A 293 7.64 8.27 -0.01
C LEU A 293 8.74 9.30 0.31
N ARG A 294 9.68 9.55 -0.62
CA ARG A 294 10.71 10.58 -0.48
C ARG A 294 10.14 12.00 -0.50
N THR A 295 8.89 12.18 -0.94
CA THR A 295 8.22 13.49 -0.97
C THR A 295 7.34 13.77 0.26
N TYR A 296 7.18 12.78 1.16
CA TYR A 296 6.41 12.95 2.40
C TYR A 296 7.00 14.06 3.27
N CYS A 297 6.16 14.99 3.72
CA CYS A 297 6.59 16.09 4.58
C CYS A 297 6.33 15.73 6.06
N PRO A 298 7.33 15.22 6.80
CA PRO A 298 7.13 14.81 8.18
C PRO A 298 6.82 16.01 9.07
N VAL A 299 5.95 15.78 10.06
CA VAL A 299 5.66 16.71 11.16
C VAL A 299 6.09 16.02 12.45
N GLY A 300 6.60 16.78 13.41
CA GLY A 300 7.12 16.22 14.66
C GLY A 300 7.29 17.28 15.75
N ALA A 301 7.81 16.88 16.90
CA ALA A 301 8.11 17.78 18.00
C ALA A 301 9.26 18.72 17.64
N VAL A 302 9.03 20.03 17.81
CA VAL A 302 10.04 21.08 17.59
C VAL A 302 10.57 21.67 18.90
N LEU A 303 10.20 21.08 20.05
CA LEU A 303 10.68 21.52 21.36
C LEU A 303 10.96 20.35 22.31
N PHE A 304 9.96 19.58 22.75
CA PHE A 304 10.12 18.45 23.68
C PHE A 304 9.12 17.33 23.37
N ASP A 305 9.28 16.20 24.06
CA ASP A 305 8.51 14.96 23.95
C ASP A 305 8.63 14.22 22.60
N HIS A 306 8.07 13.01 22.58
CA HIS A 306 7.96 12.15 21.40
C HIS A 306 6.49 12.08 20.97
N PRO A 307 6.10 12.67 19.81
CA PRO A 307 4.71 12.63 19.34
C PRO A 307 4.25 11.20 19.02
N ASP A 308 2.96 10.95 19.17
CA ASP A 308 2.34 9.69 18.76
C ASP A 308 2.61 9.38 17.27
N PRO A 309 2.87 8.12 16.90
CA PRO A 309 3.31 7.75 15.55
C PRO A 309 2.23 8.01 14.47
N SER A 310 0.97 8.22 14.85
CA SER A 310 -0.12 8.63 13.94
C SER A 310 0.17 9.96 13.24
N ILE A 311 1.07 10.80 13.75
CA ILE A 311 1.55 12.00 13.07
C ILE A 311 2.28 11.68 11.75
N PHE A 312 2.73 10.43 11.58
CA PHE A 312 3.42 9.93 10.40
C PHE A 312 2.53 9.14 9.43
N THR A 313 1.21 9.16 9.60
CA THR A 313 0.27 8.50 8.68
C THR A 313 0.42 9.07 7.26
N VAL A 314 0.52 8.17 6.27
CA VAL A 314 0.52 8.50 4.83
C VAL A 314 -0.89 8.27 4.28
N LEU A 315 -1.47 7.11 4.58
CA LEU A 315 -2.80 6.68 4.15
C LEU A 315 -3.53 6.03 5.32
N THR A 316 -4.85 6.20 5.36
CA THR A 316 -5.74 5.55 6.34
C THR A 316 -6.93 4.93 5.63
N ALA A 317 -7.29 3.72 6.01
CA ALA A 317 -8.56 3.08 5.66
C ALA A 317 -9.49 3.21 6.86
N PRO A 318 -10.56 4.01 6.80
CA PRO A 318 -11.43 4.24 7.95
C PRO A 318 -12.24 2.99 8.32
N SER A 319 -12.65 2.88 9.58
CA SER A 319 -13.69 1.92 9.99
C SER A 319 -15.05 2.61 10.12
N GLY A 320 -16.09 1.86 10.52
CA GLY A 320 -17.40 2.42 10.85
C GLY A 320 -17.44 3.21 12.17
N VAL A 321 -16.32 3.28 12.92
CA VAL A 321 -16.19 4.03 14.18
C VAL A 321 -15.26 5.21 13.93
N GLU A 322 -15.77 6.43 14.12
CA GLU A 322 -15.00 7.66 13.96
C GLU A 322 -13.76 7.66 14.87
N GLY A 323 -12.62 8.08 14.34
CA GLY A 323 -11.34 8.08 15.05
C GLY A 323 -10.68 6.70 15.22
N THR A 324 -11.29 5.62 14.73
CA THR A 324 -10.69 4.27 14.73
C THR A 324 -10.52 3.77 13.30
N ALA A 325 -9.28 3.70 12.82
CA ALA A 325 -9.00 3.17 11.49
C ALA A 325 -9.23 1.65 11.42
N ASN A 326 -9.61 1.16 10.23
CA ASN A 326 -9.41 -0.24 9.87
C ASN A 326 -7.91 -0.51 9.75
N ILE A 327 -7.21 0.38 9.04
CA ILE A 327 -5.76 0.29 8.77
C ILE A 327 -5.19 1.71 8.71
N ASP A 328 -4.09 1.96 9.40
CA ASP A 328 -3.21 3.10 9.12
C ASP A 328 -1.90 2.60 8.50
N PHE A 329 -1.50 3.22 7.39
CA PHE A 329 -0.17 3.07 6.81
C PHE A 329 0.69 4.25 7.25
N VAL A 330 1.62 3.98 8.15
CA VAL A 330 2.46 4.95 8.84
C VAL A 330 3.90 4.87 8.31
N LEU A 331 4.58 6.00 8.12
CA LEU A 331 5.91 6.06 7.51
C LEU A 331 6.96 6.67 8.45
N PHE A 332 7.96 5.87 8.84
CA PHE A 332 9.13 6.33 9.57
C PHE A 332 10.29 6.56 8.60
N ARG A 333 10.50 7.82 8.21
CA ARG A 333 11.59 8.23 7.30
C ARG A 333 12.54 9.23 7.93
N ASP A 334 13.58 9.59 7.19
CA ASP A 334 14.50 10.70 7.47
C ASP A 334 13.79 11.93 8.06
N ARG A 335 14.28 12.41 9.21
CA ARG A 335 13.71 13.57 9.93
C ARG A 335 14.71 14.19 10.90
N TRP A 336 14.46 15.43 11.29
CA TRP A 336 15.22 16.08 12.35
C TRP A 336 14.69 15.69 13.72
N MET A 337 15.61 15.34 14.63
CA MET A 337 15.36 15.07 16.03
C MET A 337 15.95 16.23 16.84
N VAL A 338 15.07 17.07 17.38
CA VAL A 338 15.46 18.32 18.07
C VAL A 338 14.91 18.42 19.49
N ALA A 339 14.12 17.44 19.95
CA ALA A 339 13.50 17.47 21.27
C ALA A 339 14.55 17.61 22.39
N GLU A 340 14.37 18.60 23.26
CA GLU A 340 15.19 18.94 24.42
C GLU A 340 14.71 18.16 25.66
N ASP A 341 15.63 17.81 26.57
CA ASP A 341 15.34 17.09 27.82
C ASP A 341 14.38 15.87 27.65
N THR A 342 14.47 15.19 26.50
CA THR A 342 13.50 14.17 26.05
C THR A 342 14.17 12.85 25.74
N PHE A 343 13.55 11.75 26.18
CA PHE A 343 13.86 10.42 25.68
C PHE A 343 13.34 10.28 24.23
N ARG A 344 14.24 10.43 23.26
CA ARG A 344 13.89 10.56 21.83
C ARG A 344 13.39 9.30 21.12
N PRO A 345 13.84 8.07 21.48
CA PRO A 345 13.27 6.86 20.87
C PRO A 345 11.77 6.71 21.19
N PRO A 346 11.05 5.83 20.47
CA PRO A 346 9.69 5.46 20.87
C PRO A 346 9.63 5.00 22.33
N TRP A 347 8.55 5.37 23.01
CA TRP A 347 8.32 5.04 24.42
C TRP A 347 7.91 3.57 24.62
N TYR A 348 8.03 3.05 25.84
CA TYR A 348 7.50 1.72 26.17
C TYR A 348 5.97 1.73 26.10
N HIS A 349 5.40 0.84 25.29
CA HIS A 349 4.03 0.98 24.80
C HIS A 349 3.22 -0.32 24.93
N LYS A 350 1.92 -0.16 25.17
CA LYS A 350 0.86 -1.16 24.96
C LYS A 350 -0.27 -0.46 24.24
N ASN A 351 -0.77 -1.07 23.17
CA ASN A 351 -1.72 -0.43 22.27
C ASN A 351 -3.01 -1.25 22.13
N VAL A 352 -4.15 -0.60 21.94
CA VAL A 352 -5.37 -1.30 21.51
C VAL A 352 -5.27 -1.79 20.07
N MET A 353 -4.41 -1.18 19.26
CA MET A 353 -4.14 -1.59 17.89
C MET A 353 -3.04 -2.66 17.84
N SER A 354 -3.00 -3.41 16.73
CA SER A 354 -1.90 -4.32 16.41
C SER A 354 -0.97 -3.67 15.39
N GLU A 355 0.32 -3.67 15.70
CA GLU A 355 1.36 -2.95 14.98
C GLU A 355 2.23 -3.95 14.19
N LEU A 356 2.12 -3.94 12.86
CA LEU A 356 2.99 -4.72 11.99
C LEU A 356 3.93 -3.78 11.25
N MET A 357 5.23 -3.89 11.51
CA MET A 357 6.25 -3.04 10.91
C MET A 357 7.01 -3.77 9.80
N GLY A 358 7.47 -3.01 8.81
CA GLY A 358 8.39 -3.47 7.78
C GLY A 358 9.49 -2.45 7.50
N ASN A 359 10.65 -2.91 7.05
CA ASN A 359 11.79 -2.05 6.71
C ASN A 359 12.04 -2.04 5.19
N ILE A 360 12.04 -0.86 4.56
CA ILE A 360 12.27 -0.69 3.11
C ILE A 360 13.76 -0.53 2.83
N TYR A 361 14.45 0.37 3.55
CA TYR A 361 15.89 0.56 3.44
C TYR A 361 16.48 1.12 4.73
N GLY A 362 17.77 0.88 4.93
CA GLY A 362 18.50 1.45 6.05
C GLY A 362 18.21 0.78 7.41
N ILE A 363 18.48 1.51 8.49
CA ILE A 363 18.39 1.03 9.86
C ILE A 363 17.28 1.78 10.60
N TYR A 364 16.40 1.05 11.30
CA TYR A 364 15.34 1.67 12.10
C TYR A 364 15.87 2.12 13.48
N ASP A 365 15.53 3.34 13.86
CA ASP A 365 16.02 4.04 15.06
C ASP A 365 15.85 3.22 16.36
N ALA A 366 14.70 2.57 16.54
CA ALA A 366 14.43 1.81 17.76
C ALA A 366 15.09 0.43 17.82
N LYS A 367 15.68 -0.05 16.70
CA LYS A 367 16.21 -1.43 16.56
C LYS A 367 17.45 -1.45 15.65
N PRO A 368 18.64 -1.08 16.17
CA PRO A 368 19.88 -1.01 15.37
C PRO A 368 20.40 -2.36 14.89
N LYS A 369 19.91 -3.49 15.44
CA LYS A 369 20.26 -4.86 15.03
C LYS A 369 19.00 -5.72 14.86
N GLY A 370 19.01 -6.59 13.85
CA GLY A 370 17.96 -7.60 13.62
C GLY A 370 16.70 -7.13 12.90
N PHE A 371 16.52 -5.84 12.62
CA PHE A 371 15.42 -5.32 11.79
C PHE A 371 15.97 -4.63 10.54
N VAL A 372 16.42 -5.45 9.58
CA VAL A 372 17.11 -5.04 8.35
C VAL A 372 16.13 -4.88 7.18
N PRO A 373 16.52 -4.25 6.04
CA PRO A 373 15.64 -4.11 4.88
C PRO A 373 15.06 -5.44 4.41
N GLY A 374 13.73 -5.52 4.28
CA GLY A 374 12.97 -6.73 3.99
C GLY A 374 12.47 -7.49 5.23
N GLY A 375 12.97 -7.15 6.42
CA GLY A 375 12.51 -7.70 7.69
C GLY A 375 11.16 -7.14 8.12
N MET A 376 10.50 -7.87 9.02
CA MET A 376 9.18 -7.53 9.57
C MET A 376 9.13 -7.74 11.08
N SER A 377 8.24 -7.04 11.77
CA SER A 377 7.89 -7.35 13.15
C SER A 377 6.39 -7.21 13.39
N LEU A 378 5.87 -7.95 14.37
CA LEU A 378 4.50 -7.85 14.83
C LEU A 378 4.48 -7.65 16.34
N HIS A 379 3.84 -6.57 16.77
CA HIS A 379 3.43 -6.34 18.16
C HIS A 379 1.90 -6.35 18.21
N ASN A 380 1.34 -7.48 18.65
CA ASN A 380 -0.12 -7.66 18.65
C ASN A 380 -0.79 -6.82 19.74
N MET A 381 -2.09 -6.55 19.57
CA MET A 381 -2.86 -5.69 20.47
C MET A 381 -2.66 -6.07 21.95
N MET A 382 -2.47 -5.04 22.77
CA MET A 382 -2.24 -5.04 24.21
C MET A 382 -0.95 -5.71 24.70
N LEU A 383 -0.08 -6.18 23.80
CA LEU A 383 1.22 -6.70 24.18
C LEU A 383 2.26 -5.58 24.38
N PRO A 384 3.04 -5.62 25.46
CA PRO A 384 4.07 -4.61 25.72
C PRO A 384 5.20 -4.71 24.71
N HIS A 385 5.66 -3.55 24.25
CA HIS A 385 6.84 -3.43 23.41
C HIS A 385 7.55 -2.10 23.71
N GLY A 386 8.72 -1.89 23.11
CA GLY A 386 9.51 -0.68 23.31
C GLY A 386 10.99 -0.85 22.96
N PRO A 387 11.80 0.17 23.29
CA PRO A 387 13.26 0.13 23.09
C PRO A 387 13.90 -1.00 23.90
N ASP A 388 15.00 -1.55 23.40
CA ASP A 388 15.83 -2.48 24.16
C ASP A 388 16.77 -1.75 25.14
N LYS A 389 17.55 -2.50 25.93
CA LYS A 389 18.52 -1.91 26.88
C LYS A 389 19.49 -0.93 26.22
N ASN A 390 20.03 -1.27 25.05
CA ASN A 390 21.05 -0.44 24.41
C ASN A 390 20.44 0.89 23.93
N ALA A 391 19.25 0.84 23.35
CA ALA A 391 18.49 2.03 22.99
C ALA A 391 18.13 2.87 24.23
N PHE A 392 17.70 2.23 25.31
CA PHE A 392 17.36 2.92 26.56
C PHE A 392 18.58 3.63 27.19
N GLU A 393 19.66 2.91 27.42
CA GLU A 393 20.89 3.46 28.02
C GLU A 393 21.52 4.51 27.12
N GLY A 394 21.56 4.27 25.81
CA GLY A 394 22.10 5.22 24.83
C GLY A 394 21.33 6.53 24.81
N ALA A 395 20.00 6.49 24.73
CA ALA A 395 19.18 7.69 24.67
C ALA A 395 19.06 8.43 26.01
N SER A 396 19.05 7.70 27.14
CA SER A 396 18.95 8.32 28.47
C SER A 396 20.20 9.11 28.86
N ASN A 397 21.35 8.77 28.28
CA ASN A 397 22.64 9.39 28.59
C ASN A 397 23.22 10.22 27.43
N ALA A 398 22.44 10.43 26.35
CA ALA A 398 22.89 11.16 25.17
C ALA A 398 23.03 12.67 25.46
N ASP A 399 24.07 13.29 24.88
CA ASP A 399 24.19 14.75 24.80
C ASP A 399 23.24 15.27 23.70
N LEU A 400 22.04 15.69 24.12
CA LEU A 400 20.95 16.04 23.20
C LEU A 400 21.28 17.30 22.39
N LYS A 401 21.43 17.13 21.08
CA LYS A 401 21.63 18.19 20.08
C LYS A 401 20.68 18.02 18.90
N ALA A 402 20.58 19.01 18.03
CA ALA A 402 19.88 18.84 16.76
C ALA A 402 20.60 17.77 15.92
N GLU A 403 19.90 16.68 15.61
CA GLU A 403 20.43 15.56 14.87
C GLU A 403 19.49 15.21 13.73
N LYS A 404 20.03 14.92 12.53
CA LYS A 404 19.23 14.39 11.44
C LYS A 404 19.31 12.88 11.48
N LEU A 405 18.19 12.23 11.78
CA LEU A 405 18.03 10.81 11.49
C LEU A 405 17.95 10.67 9.97
N ALA A 406 18.92 9.96 9.39
CA ALA A 406 19.10 9.82 7.95
C ALA A 406 19.25 8.35 7.57
N ASP A 407 19.17 8.09 6.27
CA ASP A 407 19.40 6.77 5.69
C ASP A 407 18.47 5.69 6.28
N THR A 408 17.19 6.02 6.45
CA THR A 408 16.19 5.09 7.00
C THR A 408 14.80 5.27 6.41
N MET A 409 14.14 4.16 6.11
CA MET A 409 12.71 4.16 5.81
C MET A 409 12.08 2.84 6.23
N SER A 410 11.33 2.90 7.31
CA SER A 410 10.45 1.83 7.78
C SER A 410 9.01 2.30 7.72
N PHE A 411 8.08 1.36 7.80
CA PHE A 411 6.66 1.66 7.84
C PHE A 411 5.95 0.75 8.82
N MET A 412 4.68 1.07 9.06
CA MET A 412 3.79 0.23 9.84
C MET A 412 2.43 0.12 9.16
N PHE A 413 1.88 -1.09 9.12
CA PHE A 413 0.47 -1.37 8.96
C PHE A 413 -0.11 -1.57 10.36
N GLU A 414 -0.79 -0.55 10.87
CA GLU A 414 -1.48 -0.61 12.16
C GLU A 414 -2.97 -0.92 11.92
N THR A 415 -3.53 -1.89 12.64
CA THR A 415 -4.95 -2.25 12.50
C THR A 415 -5.61 -2.47 13.85
N ARG A 416 -6.90 -2.16 13.95
CA ARG A 416 -7.70 -2.31 15.19
C ARG A 416 -7.98 -3.76 15.59
N PHE A 417 -7.62 -4.72 14.74
CA PHE A 417 -7.93 -6.13 14.92
C PHE A 417 -6.69 -6.91 15.35
N PRO A 418 -6.85 -7.99 16.14
CA PRO A 418 -5.76 -8.91 16.39
C PRO A 418 -5.29 -9.50 15.06
N GLN A 419 -3.98 -9.61 14.90
CA GLN A 419 -3.38 -10.23 13.72
C GLN A 419 -3.03 -11.68 14.02
N HIS A 420 -3.53 -12.60 13.18
CA HIS A 420 -3.27 -14.03 13.28
C HIS A 420 -2.17 -14.42 12.30
N LEU A 421 -1.14 -15.12 12.79
CA LEU A 421 -0.07 -15.66 11.96
C LEU A 421 -0.61 -16.79 11.07
N THR A 422 -0.10 -16.87 9.85
CA THR A 422 -0.26 -18.08 9.01
C THR A 422 0.74 -19.15 9.42
N ALA A 423 0.51 -20.40 8.99
CA ALA A 423 1.49 -21.47 9.13
C ALA A 423 2.85 -21.09 8.50
N PHE A 424 2.84 -20.41 7.35
CA PHE A 424 4.06 -19.93 6.70
C PHE A 424 4.84 -18.98 7.62
N ALA A 425 4.19 -17.95 8.17
CA ALA A 425 4.85 -16.98 9.04
C ALA A 425 5.40 -17.61 10.33
N ALA A 426 4.70 -18.59 10.88
CA ALA A 426 5.06 -19.20 12.15
C ALA A 426 6.12 -20.31 12.02
N LYS A 427 6.21 -20.99 10.86
CA LYS A 427 6.99 -22.24 10.71
C LYS A 427 8.01 -22.23 9.57
N GLU A 428 7.82 -21.40 8.53
CA GLU A 428 8.66 -21.40 7.32
C GLU A 428 9.43 -20.09 7.12
N ALA A 429 8.82 -18.94 7.44
CA ALA A 429 9.49 -17.66 7.41
C ALA A 429 10.65 -17.62 8.42
N PRO A 430 11.72 -16.83 8.18
CA PRO A 430 12.90 -16.79 9.04
C PRO A 430 12.59 -16.00 10.33
N LEU A 431 11.82 -16.60 11.21
CA LEU A 431 11.44 -16.06 12.52
C LEU A 431 12.66 -16.06 13.44
N GLN A 432 12.84 -14.95 14.17
CA GLN A 432 13.88 -14.83 15.18
C GLN A 432 13.34 -15.29 16.55
N ASP A 433 13.74 -16.49 16.96
CA ASP A 433 13.26 -17.13 18.20
C ASP A 433 13.64 -16.35 19.47
N ASP A 434 14.75 -15.59 19.42
CA ASP A 434 15.32 -14.84 20.54
C ASP A 434 14.81 -13.39 20.62
N TYR A 435 13.87 -12.97 19.76
CA TYR A 435 13.45 -11.57 19.73
C TYR A 435 12.88 -11.10 21.07
N ILE A 436 12.11 -11.95 21.75
CA ILE A 436 11.53 -11.62 23.06
C ILE A 436 12.59 -11.36 24.13
N ASP A 437 13.77 -11.94 23.98
CA ASP A 437 14.87 -11.80 24.95
C ASP A 437 15.58 -10.45 24.85
N CYS A 438 15.29 -9.63 23.82
CA CYS A 438 15.92 -8.32 23.67
C CYS A 438 15.61 -7.34 24.82
N TRP A 439 14.58 -7.63 25.64
CA TRP A 439 14.22 -6.86 26.83
C TRP A 439 14.71 -7.46 28.15
N THR A 440 15.31 -8.66 28.15
CA THR A 440 15.70 -9.40 29.37
C THR A 440 16.71 -8.64 30.22
N ASP A 441 17.63 -7.89 29.59
CA ASP A 441 18.70 -7.19 30.29
C ASP A 441 18.30 -5.81 30.85
N LEU A 442 17.02 -5.43 30.77
CA LEU A 442 16.51 -4.19 31.35
C LEU A 442 16.51 -4.26 32.88
N GLU A 443 17.26 -3.35 33.51
CA GLU A 443 17.47 -3.34 34.96
C GLU A 443 16.53 -2.36 35.67
N LYS A 444 16.19 -2.70 36.92
CA LYS A 444 15.55 -1.75 37.83
C LYS A 444 16.51 -0.62 38.20
N LYS A 445 16.27 0.60 37.71
CA LYS A 445 17.04 1.81 38.07
C LYS A 445 16.48 2.59 39.29
N PHE A 446 15.27 2.26 39.76
CA PHE A 446 14.61 2.98 40.85
C PHE A 446 15.28 2.73 42.21
N ASP A 447 15.78 3.80 42.84
CA ASP A 447 16.41 3.78 44.17
C ASP A 447 15.62 4.52 45.28
N GLY A 448 14.49 5.15 44.94
CA GLY A 448 13.63 5.86 45.90
C GLY A 448 14.12 7.24 46.34
N THR A 449 15.19 7.78 45.74
CA THR A 449 15.75 9.09 46.10
C THR A 449 15.56 10.14 44.99
N PRO A 450 15.18 11.39 45.32
CA PRO A 450 15.01 12.45 44.31
C PRO A 450 16.32 12.88 43.62
N GLY A 451 16.22 13.36 42.38
CA GLY A 451 17.32 13.92 41.59
C GLY A 451 17.44 13.29 40.19
N LYS A 452 18.07 14.00 39.24
CA LYS A 452 18.49 13.40 37.95
C LYS A 452 19.58 12.36 38.27
N LYS A 453 19.45 11.17 37.69
CA LYS A 453 20.34 10.02 37.93
C LYS A 453 21.32 9.85 36.79
#